data_AF-A0A655W4V3-F1
#
_entry.id   AF-A0A655W4V3-F1
#
_cell.length_a   1.000
_cell.length_b   1.000
_cell.length_c   1.000
_cell.angle_alpha   90.00
_cell.angle_beta   90.00
_cell.angle_gamma   90.00
#
_symmetry.space_group_name_H-M   'P 1'
#
loop_
_entity.id
_entity.type
_entity.pdbx_description
1 polymer ?
#
loop_
_entity_poly.entity_id
_entity_poly.type
_entity_poly.pdbx_seq_one_letter_code
_entity_poly.pdbx_strand_id
1 'polypeptide(L)'
;MIDAPPSQAQLEEWVRQGACVLLLISTYRFDGKKEPHWIVLSGLSDKFFFFHDPHAESEEHVSGSGYIPVGKAALSQIIGFGKQKQIACVVITPRL
;
A
#
# COMPACT_ATOMS: atom_id res chain seq x y z
N MET A 1 -6.41 -18.21 1.37
CA MET A 1 -5.07 -17.67 1.67
C MET A 1 -4.56 -16.98 0.43
N ILE A 2 -3.84 -15.88 0.57
CA ILE A 2 -3.14 -15.25 -0.56
C ILE A 2 -1.79 -15.98 -0.70
N ASP A 3 -1.55 -16.60 -1.85
CA ASP A 3 -0.33 -17.39 -2.10
C ASP A 3 0.73 -16.56 -2.87
N ALA A 4 0.34 -15.38 -3.36
CA ALA A 4 1.18 -14.45 -4.11
C ALA A 4 0.72 -13.00 -3.87
N PRO A 5 1.63 -12.01 -3.98
CA PRO A 5 1.23 -10.61 -3.85
C PRO A 5 0.27 -10.23 -4.98
N PRO A 6 -0.70 -9.32 -4.73
CA PRO A 6 -1.54 -8.80 -5.79
C PRO A 6 -0.70 -8.23 -6.93
N SER A 7 -1.06 -8.55 -8.17
CA SER A 7 -0.45 -7.94 -9.33
C SER A 7 -0.80 -6.46 -9.43
N GLN A 8 0.03 -5.69 -10.14
CA GLN A 8 -0.27 -4.29 -10.44
C GLN A 8 -1.66 -4.13 -11.09
N ALA A 9 -2.01 -5.00 -12.03
CA ALA A 9 -3.30 -4.96 -12.71
C ALA A 9 -4.49 -5.16 -11.76
N GLN A 10 -4.38 -6.07 -10.78
CA GLN A 10 -5.43 -6.28 -9.77
C GLN A 10 -5.60 -5.05 -8.86
N LEU A 11 -4.48 -4.45 -8.43
CA LEU A 11 -4.51 -3.24 -7.62
C LEU A 11 -5.14 -2.07 -8.39
N GLU A 12 -4.79 -1.91 -9.68
CA GLU A 12 -5.40 -0.89 -10.54
C GLU A 12 -6.90 -1.11 -10.69
N GLU A 13 -7.34 -2.34 -10.93
CA GLU A 13 -8.76 -2.67 -11.08
C GLU A 13 -9.55 -2.34 -9.82
N TRP A 14 -9.10 -2.81 -8.64
CA TRP A 14 -9.79 -2.54 -7.38
C TRP A 14 -9.89 -1.05 -7.07
N VAL A 15 -8.80 -0.30 -7.24
CA VAL A 15 -8.81 1.14 -6.98
C VAL A 15 -9.71 1.88 -7.99
N ARG A 16 -9.76 1.47 -9.26
CA ARG A 16 -10.68 2.04 -10.26
C ARG A 16 -12.15 1.77 -9.93
N GLN A 17 -12.46 0.65 -9.28
CA GLN A 17 -13.79 0.32 -8.78
C GLN A 17 -14.17 1.07 -7.49
N GLY A 18 -13.31 1.99 -7.01
CA GLY A 18 -13.53 2.75 -5.80
C GLY A 18 -13.24 1.96 -4.51
N ALA A 19 -12.51 0.84 -4.60
CA ALA A 19 -12.09 0.09 -3.43
C ALA A 19 -10.91 0.76 -2.71
N CYS A 20 -10.88 0.62 -1.39
CA CYS A 20 -9.70 0.88 -0.58
C CYS A 20 -8.94 -0.43 -0.37
N VAL A 21 -7.63 -0.43 -0.61
CA VAL A 21 -6.78 -1.63 -0.47
C VAL A 21 -5.80 -1.43 0.68
N LEU A 22 -6.01 -2.15 1.78
CA LEU A 22 -5.07 -2.22 2.90
C LEU A 22 -4.00 -3.26 2.59
N LEU A 23 -2.73 -2.85 2.54
CA LEU A 23 -1.62 -3.66 2.06
C LEU A 23 -0.48 -3.70 3.08
N LEU A 24 0.04 -4.90 3.33
CA LEU A 24 1.27 -5.09 4.09
C LEU A 24 2.49 -4.89 3.18
N ILE A 25 3.34 -3.94 3.57
CA ILE A 25 4.59 -3.60 2.87
C ILE A 25 5.79 -3.71 3.80
N SER A 26 6.98 -3.68 3.20
CA SER A 26 8.25 -3.52 3.90
C SER A 26 8.81 -2.12 3.65
N THR A 27 8.89 -1.29 4.69
CA THR A 27 9.56 0.03 4.63
C THR A 27 11.08 -0.05 4.73
N TYR A 28 11.65 -1.24 4.97
CA TYR A 28 13.09 -1.45 5.16
C TYR A 28 13.99 -0.77 4.12
N ARG A 29 13.56 -0.68 2.86
CA ARG A 29 14.31 0.01 1.79
C ARG A 29 14.35 1.53 1.94
N PHE A 30 13.43 2.12 2.69
CA PHE A 30 13.27 3.55 2.90
C PHE A 30 13.85 4.01 4.24
N ASP A 31 13.64 3.24 5.32
CA ASP A 31 13.99 3.67 6.69
C ASP A 31 14.92 2.71 7.44
N GLY A 32 15.22 1.53 6.87
CA GLY A 32 16.03 0.49 7.52
C GLY A 32 15.33 -0.23 8.68
N LYS A 33 14.07 0.10 8.99
CA LYS A 33 13.29 -0.52 10.06
C LYS A 33 12.80 -1.90 9.62
N LYS A 34 12.79 -2.85 10.56
CA LYS A 34 12.37 -4.25 10.33
C LYS A 34 11.03 -4.51 10.99
N GLU A 35 10.08 -3.62 10.74
CA GLU A 35 8.72 -3.70 11.27
C GLU A 35 7.73 -3.89 10.11
N PRO A 36 6.70 -4.75 10.27
CA PRO A 36 5.65 -4.87 9.28
C PRO A 36 4.87 -3.55 9.21
N HIS A 37 4.69 -3.00 8.00
CA HIS A 37 4.05 -1.70 7.83
C HIS A 37 2.79 -1.80 6.96
N TRP A 38 1.73 -1.15 7.38
CA TRP A 38 0.43 -1.19 6.70
C TRP A 38 0.12 0.15 6.06
N ILE A 39 -0.26 0.13 4.78
CA ILE A 39 -0.69 1.31 4.03
C ILE A 39 -2.06 1.08 3.42
N VAL A 40 -2.78 2.16 3.10
CA VAL A 40 -4.04 2.10 2.34
C VAL A 40 -3.84 2.71 0.96
N LEU A 41 -3.99 1.94 -0.11
CA LEU A 41 -4.10 2.47 -1.48
C LEU A 41 -5.54 2.93 -1.72
N SER A 42 -5.69 4.16 -2.18
CA SER A 42 -7.00 4.80 -2.39
C SER A 42 -7.12 5.53 -3.73
N GLY A 43 -6.02 5.69 -4.47
CA GLY A 43 -6.03 6.39 -5.75
C GLY A 43 -4.90 5.94 -6.68
N LEU A 44 -5.01 6.31 -7.96
CA LEU A 44 -3.99 6.04 -8.96
C LEU A 44 -3.99 7.08 -10.09
N SER A 45 -2.87 7.14 -10.79
CA SER A 45 -2.69 7.80 -12.09
C SER A 45 -2.03 6.81 -13.07
N ASP A 46 -1.62 7.28 -14.24
CA ASP A 46 -0.91 6.44 -15.21
C ASP A 46 0.39 5.84 -14.63
N LYS A 47 1.12 6.61 -13.82
CA LYS A 47 2.46 6.23 -13.32
C LYS A 47 2.52 5.90 -11.82
N PHE A 48 1.54 6.33 -11.05
CA PHE A 48 1.58 6.25 -9.58
C PHE A 48 0.33 5.60 -9.00
N PHE A 49 0.50 4.89 -7.89
CA PHE A 49 -0.55 4.76 -6.88
C PHE A 49 -0.38 5.86 -5.83
N PHE A 50 -1.47 6.18 -5.15
CA PHE A 50 -1.47 7.07 -3.99
C PHE A 50 -1.90 6.27 -2.76
N PHE A 51 -1.14 6.39 -1.68
CA PHE A 51 -1.44 5.72 -0.44
C PHE A 51 -1.54 6.68 0.75
N HIS A 52 -2.20 6.20 1.80
CA HIS A 52 -2.21 6.80 3.12
C HIS A 52 -1.35 5.95 4.06
N ASP A 53 -0.47 6.61 4.80
CA ASP A 53 0.31 6.04 5.88
C ASP A 53 -0.38 6.39 7.21
N PRO A 54 -0.80 5.40 8.03
CA PRO A 54 -1.37 5.69 9.35
C PRO A 54 -0.31 6.21 10.33
N HIS A 55 0.98 6.07 10.03
CA HIS A 55 2.06 6.49 10.91
C HIS A 55 2.33 7.99 10.73
N ALA A 56 1.91 8.78 11.71
CA ALA A 56 2.28 10.18 11.85
C ALA A 56 3.16 10.36 13.08
N GLU A 57 4.34 10.96 12.92
CA GLU A 57 5.27 11.22 14.04
C GLU A 57 4.74 12.29 15.01
N SER A 58 3.82 13.16 14.56
CA SER A 58 3.08 14.12 15.40
C SER A 58 1.74 14.49 14.76
N GLU A 59 0.83 15.12 15.53
CA GLU A 59 -0.47 15.61 15.01
C GLU A 59 -0.31 16.58 13.83
N GLU A 60 0.75 17.39 13.84
CA GLU A 60 1.08 18.35 12.78
C GLU A 60 1.44 17.65 11.44
N HIS A 61 1.91 16.40 11.50
CA HIS A 61 2.28 15.60 10.33
C HIS A 61 1.14 14.76 9.75
N VAL A 62 -0.03 14.69 10.43
CA VAL A 62 -1.18 13.89 9.98
C VAL A 62 -1.67 14.30 8.59
N SER A 63 -1.64 15.61 8.28
CA SER A 63 -2.04 16.12 6.96
C SER A 63 -1.12 15.64 5.83
N GLY A 64 0.16 15.36 6.14
CA GLY A 64 1.17 14.89 5.19
C GLY A 64 1.18 13.38 5.00
N SER A 65 0.46 12.63 5.83
CA SER A 65 0.42 11.16 5.75
C SER A 65 -0.63 10.62 4.77
N GLY A 66 -1.33 11.52 4.06
CA GLY A 66 -2.26 11.17 2.98
C GLY A 66 -1.77 11.51 1.58
N TYR A 67 -2.28 10.77 0.58
CA TYR A 67 -1.97 10.98 -0.84
C TYR A 67 -0.47 10.90 -1.20
N ILE A 68 0.27 10.02 -0.54
CA ILE A 68 1.69 9.80 -0.82
C ILE A 68 1.83 9.04 -2.14
N PRO A 69 2.54 9.57 -3.15
CA PRO A 69 2.71 8.89 -4.42
C PRO A 69 3.76 7.77 -4.32
N VAL A 70 3.44 6.61 -4.88
CA VAL A 70 4.39 5.51 -5.09
C VAL A 70 4.32 5.05 -6.55
N GLY A 71 5.47 4.97 -7.21
CA GLY A 71 5.53 4.50 -8.60
C GLY A 71 5.00 3.07 -8.69
N LYS A 72 4.21 2.75 -9.71
CA LYS A 72 3.59 1.42 -9.86
C LYS A 72 4.61 0.28 -9.80
N ALA A 73 5.74 0.43 -10.49
CA ALA A 73 6.84 -0.52 -10.45
C ALA A 73 7.49 -0.58 -9.05
N ALA A 74 7.65 0.54 -8.37
CA ALA A 74 8.25 0.60 -7.04
C ALA A 74 7.38 -0.11 -5.99
N LEU A 75 6.05 0.05 -6.05
CA LEU A 75 5.12 -0.63 -5.14
C LEU A 75 5.31 -2.14 -5.19
N SER A 76 5.43 -2.74 -6.38
CA SER A 76 5.62 -4.18 -6.54
C SER A 76 6.87 -4.72 -5.82
N GLN A 77 7.88 -3.88 -5.61
CA GLN A 77 9.15 -4.25 -4.98
C GLN A 77 9.11 -4.20 -3.45
N ILE A 78 8.07 -3.60 -2.88
CA ILE A 78 7.93 -3.40 -1.43
C ILE A 78 6.75 -4.16 -0.84
N ILE A 79 5.98 -4.90 -1.65
CA ILE A 79 4.91 -5.77 -1.16
C ILE A 79 5.50 -6.96 -0.40
N GLY A 80 4.97 -7.17 0.80
CA GLY A 80 5.35 -8.25 1.68
C GLY A 80 6.52 -7.93 2.61
N PHE A 81 6.61 -8.69 3.69
CA PHE A 81 7.51 -8.40 4.81
C PHE A 81 8.39 -9.60 5.20
N GLY A 82 9.64 -9.32 5.56
CA GLY A 82 10.56 -10.29 6.16
C GLY A 82 11.11 -11.36 5.20
N LYS A 83 11.94 -12.26 5.73
CA LYS A 83 12.63 -13.31 4.95
C LYS A 83 11.68 -14.31 4.30
N GLN A 84 10.55 -14.59 4.95
CA GLN A 84 9.53 -15.49 4.45
C GLN A 84 8.56 -14.81 3.48
N LYS A 85 8.74 -13.51 3.20
CA LYS A 85 7.83 -12.69 2.39
C LYS A 85 6.39 -12.89 2.83
N GLN A 86 6.08 -12.57 4.08
CA GLN A 86 4.70 -12.57 4.57
C GLN A 86 3.90 -11.54 3.77
N ILE A 87 2.72 -11.93 3.28
CA ILE A 87 1.87 -11.09 2.45
C ILE A 87 0.51 -11.01 3.10
N ALA A 88 -0.03 -9.80 3.16
CA ALA A 88 -1.42 -9.58 3.53
C ALA A 88 -2.00 -8.43 2.71
N CYS A 89 -3.24 -8.61 2.28
CA CYS A 89 -3.98 -7.65 1.48
C CYS A 89 -5.46 -7.78 1.85
N VAL A 90 -6.10 -6.67 2.19
CA VAL A 90 -7.54 -6.59 2.46
C VAL A 90 -8.12 -5.56 1.51
N VAL A 91 -9.16 -5.94 0.79
CA VAL A 91 -9.86 -5.08 -0.17
C VAL A 91 -11.23 -4.74 0.41
N ILE A 92 -11.51 -3.45 0.55
CA ILE A 92 -12.80 -2.94 1.03
C ILE A 92 -13.46 -2.25 -0.15
N THR A 93 -14.56 -2.83 -0.64
CA THR A 93 -15.31 -2.31 -1.78
C THR A 93 -16.54 -1.52 -1.33
N PRO A 94 -16.96 -0.47 -2.06
CA PRO A 94 -18.24 0.17 -1.84
C PRO A 94 -19.38 -0.85 -1.93
N ARG A 95 -20.41 -0.67 -1.09
CA ARG A 95 -21.67 -1.41 -1.25
C ARG A 95 -22.52 -0.63 -2.26
N LEU A 96 -22.77 -1.24 -3.42
CA LEU A 96 -23.70 -0.72 -4.43
C LEU A 96 -25.14 -0.67 -3.90
#